data_AF-A0A5K3ENB9-F1
#
_entry.id   AF-A0A5K3ENB9-F1
#
_cell.length_a   1.000
_cell.length_b   1.000
_cell.length_c   1.000
_cell.angle_alpha   90.00
_cell.angle_beta   90.00
_cell.angle_gamma   90.00
#
_symmetry.space_group_name_H-M   'P 1'
#
loop_
_entity.id
_entity.type
_entity.pdbx_description
1 polymer ?
#
loop_
_entity_poly.entity_id
_entity_poly.type
_entity_poly.pdbx_seq_one_letter_code
_entity_poly.pdbx_strand_id
1 'polypeptide(L)'
;MGRSKLAPADLECEIDRVGKSIVEGLSEPIPAPEKTEEGEEAVKATEEALPAKVTLDSSVPFSRFGVVTKACGCPLYWKRALFTAAGGEKDDVPVPIADILSLWRRVLKTCPDSASRFTYLLTRGKAQYLIPDDFRPIIQDVVDTHPSLTFLQAAPDFHSRYVTTVVSRIFFCTNTSWSGRITLGELRRSNFLDVLASLEVEEDINLVTHYFSYEHFYVIYCKFWELDGDHDLTISKADLARHNNYAISERMIDRIFSGAVTRGASFKEGTMSYSDFVWFLLAEEDKRHPRSIEYWFRCMDLDGDGLLSLYELEYFYSEQSARMEEMGIEPPTLEDCLCQCLDMVRPALVDKIRLSDLKKCNLSPIFFDTFFNLPKYLQHEQRDPFSNLRDIEEGLTEVSDWDRYASEAYEMLIASEGGGGGGGSGGGAEDDDEEDEDDEEVAASPGAATSANTDSAAVSPEKTVTTVETPSFSGKDSSRSTVTAQSIEEETGKGAS
;
A
#
# COMPACT_ATOMS: atom_id res chain seq x y z
N MET A 1 -15.62 -23.65 -20.80
CA MET A 1 -16.97 -24.04 -20.32
C MET A 1 -16.84 -25.28 -19.43
N GLY A 2 -16.64 -25.11 -18.13
CA GLY A 2 -16.58 -26.22 -17.17
C GLY A 2 -17.96 -26.48 -16.59
N ARG A 3 -18.63 -27.56 -17.00
CA ARG A 3 -19.80 -28.08 -16.30
C ARG A 3 -19.29 -28.99 -15.19
N SER A 4 -19.22 -28.47 -13.97
CA SER A 4 -19.46 -29.29 -12.79
C SER A 4 -20.72 -28.72 -12.13
N LYS A 5 -21.87 -29.25 -12.52
CA LYS A 5 -23.11 -29.02 -11.80
C LYS A 5 -23.25 -30.21 -10.87
N LEU A 6 -23.24 -29.98 -9.56
CA LEU A 6 -23.62 -30.98 -8.57
C LEU A 6 -24.92 -31.64 -9.04
N ALA A 7 -25.00 -32.98 -8.95
CA ALA A 7 -26.25 -33.66 -9.25
C ALA A 7 -27.32 -33.15 -8.26
N PRO A 8 -28.61 -33.11 -8.64
CA PRO A 8 -29.65 -32.59 -7.76
C PRO A 8 -29.68 -33.24 -6.36
N ALA A 9 -29.39 -34.53 -6.26
CA ALA A 9 -29.31 -35.24 -4.98
C ALA A 9 -28.10 -34.81 -4.13
N ASP A 10 -26.93 -34.65 -4.75
CA ASP A 10 -25.71 -34.20 -4.07
C ASP A 10 -25.87 -32.75 -3.58
N LEU A 11 -26.54 -31.90 -4.38
CA LEU A 11 -26.83 -30.52 -4.02
C LEU A 11 -27.73 -30.45 -2.78
N GLU A 12 -28.83 -31.20 -2.73
CA GLU A 12 -29.70 -31.20 -1.54
C GLU A 12 -29.00 -31.77 -0.31
N CYS A 13 -28.19 -32.83 -0.46
CA CYS A 13 -27.38 -33.38 0.63
C CYS A 13 -26.40 -32.34 1.20
N GLU A 14 -25.74 -31.57 0.33
CA GLU A 14 -24.85 -30.48 0.75
C GLU A 14 -25.61 -29.34 1.45
N ILE A 15 -26.79 -28.96 0.97
CA ILE A 15 -27.60 -27.92 1.62
C ILE A 15 -28.09 -28.36 2.99
N ASP A 16 -28.52 -29.62 3.14
CA ASP A 16 -28.90 -30.19 4.43
C ASP A 16 -27.71 -30.22 5.40
N ARG A 17 -26.51 -30.56 4.90
CA ARG A 17 -25.27 -30.54 5.68
C ARG A 17 -24.95 -29.13 6.19
N VAL A 18 -25.00 -28.14 5.30
CA VAL A 18 -24.75 -26.72 5.64
C VAL A 18 -25.78 -26.22 6.66
N GLY A 19 -27.06 -26.52 6.45
CA GLY A 19 -28.14 -26.12 7.37
C GLY A 19 -27.94 -26.68 8.78
N LYS A 20 -27.60 -27.97 8.92
CA LYS A 20 -27.27 -28.59 10.21
C LYS A 20 -26.06 -27.94 10.86
N SER A 21 -24.99 -27.74 10.10
CA SER A 21 -23.76 -27.11 10.61
C SER A 21 -23.97 -25.67 11.09
N ILE A 22 -24.84 -24.90 10.42
CA ILE A 22 -25.22 -23.55 10.89
C ILE A 22 -25.96 -23.65 12.22
N VAL A 23 -26.98 -24.52 12.33
CA VAL A 23 -27.77 -24.64 13.56
C VAL A 23 -26.92 -25.14 14.74
N GLU A 24 -26.06 -26.12 14.51
CA GLU A 24 -25.12 -26.66 15.50
C GLU A 24 -24.15 -25.57 15.97
N GLY A 25 -23.44 -24.91 15.05
CA GLY A 25 -22.46 -23.87 15.41
C GLY A 25 -23.06 -22.62 16.05
N LEU A 26 -24.31 -22.28 15.72
CA LEU A 26 -25.02 -21.18 16.37
C LEU A 26 -25.50 -21.52 17.78
N SER A 27 -25.70 -22.81 18.08
CA SER A 27 -26.10 -23.31 19.39
C SER A 27 -24.94 -23.41 20.38
N GLU A 28 -23.69 -23.34 19.90
CA GLU A 28 -22.50 -23.30 20.75
C GLU A 28 -22.36 -21.91 21.40
N PRO A 29 -22.10 -21.83 22.72
CA PRO A 29 -21.85 -20.58 23.41
C PRO A 29 -20.64 -19.87 22.81
N ILE A 30 -20.70 -18.54 22.71
CA ILE A 30 -19.58 -17.70 22.24
C ILE A 30 -18.38 -17.99 23.15
N PRO A 31 -17.18 -18.34 22.61
CA PRO A 31 -15.98 -18.41 23.42
C PRO A 31 -15.75 -17.05 24.07
N ALA A 32 -15.59 -17.00 25.39
CA ALA A 32 -15.26 -15.75 26.07
C ALA A 32 -13.94 -15.21 25.48
N PRO A 33 -13.84 -13.91 25.15
CA PRO A 33 -12.58 -13.33 24.70
C PRO A 33 -11.51 -13.52 25.79
N GLU A 34 -10.28 -13.83 25.38
CA GLU A 34 -9.14 -13.85 26.29
C GLU A 34 -9.01 -12.48 26.95
N LYS A 35 -8.87 -12.46 28.28
CA LYS A 35 -8.85 -11.25 29.09
C LYS A 35 -7.55 -10.48 28.82
N THR A 36 -7.60 -9.45 28.00
CA THR A 36 -6.62 -8.35 28.02
C THR A 36 -7.22 -7.16 28.78
N GLU A 37 -6.43 -6.57 29.68
CA GLU A 37 -6.89 -5.66 30.74
C GLU A 37 -7.44 -4.29 30.25
N GLU A 38 -7.46 -4.01 28.95
CA GLU A 38 -7.90 -2.71 28.41
C GLU A 38 -9.29 -2.73 27.73
N GLY A 39 -10.00 -3.86 27.74
CA GLY A 39 -11.27 -4.03 27.00
C GLY A 39 -12.57 -3.84 27.77
N GLU A 40 -12.58 -3.26 28.98
CA GLU A 40 -13.79 -3.30 29.85
C GLU A 40 -14.96 -2.39 29.39
N GLU A 41 -14.75 -1.39 28.52
CA GLU A 41 -15.83 -0.49 28.10
C GLU A 41 -16.50 -0.84 26.76
N ALA A 42 -15.90 -1.66 25.90
CA ALA A 42 -16.48 -2.05 24.61
C ALA A 42 -17.46 -3.24 24.68
N VAL A 43 -17.48 -3.98 25.80
CA VAL A 43 -18.18 -5.28 25.92
C VAL A 43 -19.68 -5.16 26.18
N LYS A 44 -20.24 -3.96 26.37
CA LYS A 44 -21.67 -3.79 26.72
C LYS A 44 -22.65 -3.69 25.55
N ALA A 45 -22.22 -3.72 24.28
CA ALA A 45 -23.09 -3.36 23.15
C ALA A 45 -23.49 -4.51 22.19
N THR A 46 -23.10 -5.77 22.40
CA THR A 46 -23.41 -6.87 21.44
C THR A 46 -23.85 -8.19 22.10
N GLU A 47 -24.57 -8.14 23.22
CA GLU A 47 -25.37 -9.28 23.69
C GLU A 47 -26.79 -9.24 23.11
N GLU A 48 -26.94 -9.47 21.80
CA GLU A 48 -28.22 -9.92 21.26
C GLU A 48 -28.28 -11.44 21.41
N ALA A 49 -28.91 -11.89 22.49
CA ALA A 49 -29.13 -13.29 22.80
C ALA A 49 -29.94 -13.97 21.68
N LEU A 50 -29.28 -14.84 20.90
CA LEU A 50 -29.96 -15.83 20.07
C LEU A 50 -30.97 -16.62 20.93
N PRO A 51 -32.15 -16.98 20.41
CA PRO A 51 -33.14 -17.72 21.17
C PRO A 51 -32.54 -19.02 21.71
N ALA A 52 -32.98 -19.45 22.91
CA ALA A 52 -32.46 -20.62 23.65
C ALA A 52 -32.50 -21.96 22.87
N LYS A 53 -33.09 -21.97 21.67
CA LYS A 53 -33.05 -23.08 20.73
C LYS A 53 -33.00 -22.54 19.30
N VAL A 54 -31.83 -22.60 18.67
CA VAL A 54 -31.64 -22.22 17.26
C VAL A 54 -32.28 -23.29 16.38
N THR A 55 -33.03 -22.88 15.36
CA THR A 55 -33.69 -23.78 14.39
C THR A 55 -33.53 -23.21 12.98
N LEU A 56 -33.93 -23.93 11.93
CA LEU A 56 -33.87 -23.44 10.55
C LEU A 56 -34.77 -22.21 10.29
N ASP A 57 -35.73 -21.94 11.16
CA ASP A 57 -36.60 -20.75 11.12
C ASP A 57 -35.97 -19.53 11.81
N SER A 58 -34.79 -19.69 12.41
CA SER A 58 -34.06 -18.60 13.05
C SER A 58 -33.39 -17.67 12.03
N SER A 59 -33.12 -16.43 12.46
CA SER A 59 -32.33 -15.47 11.71
C SER A 59 -30.97 -15.27 12.37
N VAL A 60 -29.96 -14.91 11.57
CA VAL A 60 -28.57 -14.80 11.99
C VAL A 60 -28.10 -13.35 11.86
N PRO A 61 -27.65 -12.68 12.94
CA PRO A 61 -27.06 -11.35 12.87
C PRO A 61 -25.67 -11.40 12.25
N PHE A 62 -25.16 -10.27 11.75
CA PHE A 62 -23.85 -10.21 11.09
C PHE A 62 -22.70 -10.69 12.01
N SER A 63 -22.76 -10.37 13.31
CA SER A 63 -21.77 -10.80 14.32
C SER A 63 -21.55 -12.32 14.38
N ARG A 64 -22.53 -13.11 13.93
CA ARG A 64 -22.47 -14.58 13.92
C ARG A 64 -22.22 -15.17 12.53
N PHE A 65 -22.02 -14.35 11.49
CA PHE A 65 -21.81 -14.83 10.12
C PHE A 65 -20.48 -15.56 9.90
N GLY A 66 -19.50 -15.46 10.82
CA GLY A 66 -18.32 -16.32 10.80
C GLY A 66 -18.68 -17.82 10.84
N VAL A 67 -19.67 -18.19 11.65
CA VAL A 67 -20.20 -19.56 11.74
C VAL A 67 -20.82 -20.00 10.41
N VAL A 68 -21.63 -19.14 9.80
CA VAL A 68 -22.27 -19.40 8.50
C VAL A 68 -21.22 -19.58 7.41
N THR A 69 -20.21 -18.73 7.40
CA THR A 69 -19.12 -18.73 6.41
C THR A 69 -18.32 -20.03 6.48
N LYS A 70 -17.99 -20.47 7.69
CA LYS A 70 -17.32 -21.75 7.95
C LYS A 70 -18.20 -22.95 7.57
N ALA A 71 -19.50 -22.93 7.88
CA ALA A 71 -20.44 -23.98 7.48
C ALA A 71 -20.54 -24.13 5.95
N CYS A 72 -20.47 -23.02 5.21
CA CYS A 72 -20.40 -22.98 3.75
C CYS A 72 -19.04 -23.44 3.19
N GLY A 73 -18.02 -23.62 4.03
CA GLY A 73 -16.66 -23.96 3.60
C GLY A 73 -15.93 -22.81 2.90
N CYS A 74 -16.23 -21.58 3.28
CA CYS A 74 -15.55 -20.37 2.80
C CYS A 74 -14.59 -19.83 3.87
N PRO A 75 -13.51 -19.12 3.47
CA PRO A 75 -12.66 -18.38 4.41
C PRO A 75 -13.43 -17.29 5.16
N LEU A 76 -13.03 -16.98 6.39
CA LEU A 76 -13.74 -16.09 7.32
C LEU A 76 -14.16 -14.75 6.71
N TYR A 77 -13.26 -14.08 6.00
CA TYR A 77 -13.51 -12.75 5.43
C TYR A 77 -14.44 -12.74 4.21
N TRP A 78 -15.05 -13.89 3.88
CA TRP A 78 -16.20 -13.93 2.96
C TRP A 78 -17.52 -13.62 3.67
N LYS A 79 -17.52 -13.50 5.01
CA LYS A 79 -18.71 -13.28 5.84
C LYS A 79 -19.54 -12.08 5.39
N ARG A 80 -18.91 -10.95 5.09
CA ARG A 80 -19.60 -9.76 4.56
C ARG A 80 -20.26 -10.03 3.20
N ALA A 81 -19.54 -10.67 2.28
CA ALA A 81 -20.06 -10.99 0.96
C ALA A 81 -21.30 -11.91 1.04
N LEU A 82 -21.22 -12.94 1.89
CA LEU A 82 -22.32 -13.87 2.14
C LEU A 82 -23.52 -13.17 2.78
N PHE A 83 -23.30 -12.37 3.81
CA PHE A 83 -24.34 -11.60 4.50
C PHE A 83 -25.12 -10.71 3.52
N THR A 84 -24.39 -9.89 2.77
CA THR A 84 -24.97 -8.93 1.83
C THR A 84 -25.65 -9.62 0.65
N ALA A 85 -25.11 -10.75 0.17
CA ALA A 85 -25.73 -11.54 -0.90
C ALA A 85 -27.01 -12.27 -0.43
N ALA A 86 -27.11 -12.59 0.86
CA ALA A 86 -28.26 -13.26 1.46
C ALA A 86 -29.41 -12.29 1.78
N GLY A 87 -29.21 -10.98 1.60
CA GLY A 87 -30.22 -9.94 1.83
C GLY A 87 -29.95 -9.06 3.05
N GLY A 88 -28.81 -9.23 3.73
CA GLY A 88 -28.40 -8.34 4.81
C GLY A 88 -28.05 -6.95 4.30
N GLU A 89 -28.67 -5.91 4.86
CA GLU A 89 -28.40 -4.50 4.53
C GLU A 89 -27.64 -3.78 5.66
N LYS A 90 -27.98 -4.07 6.91
CA LYS A 90 -27.36 -3.50 8.10
C LYS A 90 -27.03 -4.61 9.09
N ASP A 91 -25.98 -4.41 9.88
CA ASP A 91 -25.41 -5.46 10.74
C ASP A 91 -26.35 -5.89 11.87
N ASP A 92 -27.22 -4.97 12.30
CA ASP A 92 -28.28 -5.15 13.30
C ASP A 92 -29.53 -5.86 12.76
N VAL A 93 -29.65 -6.05 11.44
CA VAL A 93 -30.79 -6.72 10.82
C VAL A 93 -30.42 -8.18 10.50
N PRO A 94 -30.92 -9.16 11.26
CA PRO A 94 -30.53 -10.55 11.08
C PRO A 94 -31.18 -11.17 9.83
N VAL A 95 -30.44 -12.04 9.15
CA VAL A 95 -30.88 -12.70 7.90
C VAL A 95 -31.43 -14.10 8.20
N PRO A 96 -32.62 -14.46 7.69
CA PRO A 96 -33.20 -15.80 7.89
C PRO A 96 -32.28 -16.92 7.34
N ILE A 97 -32.13 -18.02 8.08
CA ILE A 97 -31.34 -19.19 7.62
C ILE A 97 -31.89 -19.73 6.30
N ALA A 98 -33.22 -19.71 6.10
CA ALA A 98 -33.84 -20.11 4.85
C ALA A 98 -33.32 -19.32 3.63
N ASP A 99 -33.10 -18.01 3.78
CA ASP A 99 -32.59 -17.15 2.71
C ASP A 99 -31.11 -17.42 2.43
N ILE A 100 -30.33 -17.66 3.48
CA ILE A 100 -28.92 -18.08 3.39
C ILE A 100 -28.81 -19.40 2.60
N LEU A 101 -29.59 -20.42 2.97
CA LEU A 101 -29.58 -21.72 2.28
C LEU A 101 -30.10 -21.61 0.84
N SER A 102 -31.09 -20.75 0.59
CA SER A 102 -31.59 -20.46 -0.76
C SER A 102 -30.53 -19.79 -1.64
N LEU A 103 -29.79 -18.82 -1.10
CA LEU A 103 -28.61 -18.25 -1.75
C LEU A 103 -27.56 -19.32 -2.03
N TRP A 104 -27.15 -20.08 -1.01
CA TRP A 104 -26.07 -21.04 -1.13
C TRP A 104 -26.39 -22.15 -2.14
N ARG A 105 -27.65 -22.61 -2.19
CA ARG A 105 -28.16 -23.53 -3.23
C ARG A 105 -27.95 -22.97 -4.63
N ARG A 106 -28.21 -21.67 -4.84
CA ARG A 106 -27.97 -21.01 -6.14
C ARG A 106 -26.48 -20.97 -6.45
N VAL A 107 -25.65 -20.54 -5.49
CA VAL A 107 -24.19 -20.46 -5.64
C VAL A 107 -23.59 -21.80 -6.04
N LEU A 108 -23.87 -22.89 -5.29
CA LEU A 108 -23.37 -24.23 -5.60
C LEU A 108 -23.84 -24.76 -6.96
N LYS A 109 -25.04 -24.35 -7.41
CA LYS A 109 -25.59 -24.74 -8.71
C LYS A 109 -24.97 -23.99 -9.89
N THR A 110 -24.56 -22.73 -9.71
CA THR A 110 -24.09 -21.86 -10.79
C THR A 110 -22.58 -21.68 -10.85
N CYS A 111 -21.88 -21.83 -9.73
CA CYS A 111 -20.49 -21.44 -9.58
C CYS A 111 -19.58 -22.66 -9.31
N PRO A 112 -18.80 -23.11 -10.32
CA PRO A 112 -18.00 -24.33 -10.21
C PRO A 112 -16.75 -24.21 -9.31
N ASP A 113 -16.29 -23.01 -9.02
CA ASP A 113 -15.01 -22.77 -8.32
C ASP A 113 -15.08 -21.54 -7.39
N SER A 114 -14.06 -21.34 -6.55
CA SER A 114 -13.99 -20.24 -5.59
C SER A 114 -14.09 -18.87 -6.24
N ALA A 115 -13.41 -18.65 -7.38
CA ALA A 115 -13.48 -17.37 -8.10
C ALA A 115 -14.90 -17.02 -8.55
N SER A 116 -15.62 -17.97 -9.15
CA SER A 116 -17.01 -17.76 -9.57
C SER A 116 -17.97 -17.62 -8.38
N ARG A 117 -17.72 -18.30 -7.26
CA ARG A 117 -18.50 -18.13 -6.02
C ARG A 117 -18.30 -16.73 -5.46
N PHE A 118 -17.04 -16.30 -5.30
CA PHE A 118 -16.68 -14.97 -4.81
C PHE A 118 -17.34 -13.89 -5.67
N THR A 119 -17.11 -13.88 -6.98
CA THR A 119 -17.73 -12.91 -7.89
C THR A 119 -19.26 -12.92 -7.83
N TYR A 120 -19.88 -14.11 -7.71
CA TYR A 120 -21.34 -14.20 -7.58
C TYR A 120 -21.83 -13.53 -6.29
N LEU A 121 -21.14 -13.73 -5.16
CA LEU A 121 -21.52 -13.16 -3.87
C LEU A 121 -21.45 -11.63 -3.91
N LEU A 122 -20.32 -11.06 -4.35
CA LEU A 122 -20.13 -9.61 -4.40
C LEU A 122 -21.13 -8.93 -5.35
N THR A 123 -21.41 -9.55 -6.50
CA THR A 123 -22.30 -8.96 -7.53
C THR A 123 -23.77 -9.37 -7.38
N ARG A 124 -24.08 -10.25 -6.43
CA ARG A 124 -25.38 -10.93 -6.29
C ARG A 124 -25.83 -11.60 -7.61
N GLY A 125 -24.88 -12.12 -8.38
CA GLY A 125 -25.10 -12.74 -9.69
C GLY A 125 -25.44 -11.78 -10.83
N LYS A 126 -25.33 -10.46 -10.63
CA LYS A 126 -25.65 -9.44 -11.67
C LYS A 126 -24.53 -9.28 -12.71
N ALA A 127 -23.29 -9.65 -12.37
CA ALA A 127 -22.14 -9.51 -13.25
C ALA A 127 -21.19 -10.72 -13.16
N GLN A 128 -20.32 -10.86 -14.16
CA GLN A 128 -19.27 -11.89 -14.24
C GLN A 128 -17.86 -11.27 -14.13
N TYR A 129 -17.80 -10.07 -13.55
CA TYR A 129 -16.62 -9.31 -13.29
C TYR A 129 -16.85 -8.47 -12.03
N LEU A 130 -15.77 -7.98 -11.43
CA LEU A 130 -15.79 -7.13 -10.25
C LEU A 130 -15.24 -5.73 -10.58
N ILE A 131 -15.91 -4.70 -10.08
CA ILE A 131 -15.45 -3.30 -10.11
C ILE A 131 -14.91 -2.89 -8.73
N PRO A 132 -14.18 -1.76 -8.61
CA PRO A 132 -13.60 -1.35 -7.32
C PRO A 132 -14.59 -1.30 -6.15
N ASP A 133 -15.79 -0.77 -6.38
CA ASP A 133 -16.81 -0.64 -5.33
C ASP A 133 -17.34 -1.98 -4.82
N ASP A 134 -17.24 -3.06 -5.61
CA ASP A 134 -17.67 -4.39 -5.18
C ASP A 134 -16.78 -4.92 -4.03
N PHE A 135 -15.51 -4.50 -3.96
CA PHE A 135 -14.56 -4.94 -2.94
C PHE A 135 -14.70 -4.19 -1.63
N ARG A 136 -15.12 -2.91 -1.67
CA ARG A 136 -15.16 -2.01 -0.50
C ARG A 136 -15.82 -2.65 0.74
N PRO A 137 -16.99 -3.31 0.65
CA PRO A 137 -17.62 -3.89 1.84
C PRO A 137 -16.76 -4.94 2.52
N ILE A 138 -16.08 -5.80 1.76
CA ILE A 138 -15.24 -6.88 2.31
C ILE A 138 -13.98 -6.30 2.94
N ILE A 139 -13.35 -5.32 2.30
CA ILE A 139 -12.16 -4.68 2.85
C ILE A 139 -12.51 -3.87 4.11
N GLN A 140 -13.68 -3.21 4.15
CA GLN A 140 -14.17 -2.55 5.36
C GLN A 140 -14.35 -3.57 6.50
N ASP A 141 -14.93 -4.74 6.23
CA ASP A 141 -15.06 -5.80 7.22
C ASP A 141 -13.72 -6.34 7.73
N VAL A 142 -12.67 -6.35 6.89
CA VAL A 142 -11.29 -6.63 7.32
C VAL A 142 -10.81 -5.58 8.31
N VAL A 143 -10.97 -4.28 8.01
CA VAL A 143 -10.61 -3.18 8.91
C VAL A 143 -11.36 -3.28 10.24
N ASP A 144 -12.66 -3.57 10.18
CA ASP A 144 -13.53 -3.61 11.35
C ASP A 144 -13.21 -4.80 12.28
N THR A 145 -12.64 -5.90 11.76
CA THR A 145 -12.60 -7.16 12.51
C THR A 145 -11.24 -7.85 12.59
N HIS A 146 -10.22 -7.42 11.85
CA HIS A 146 -8.88 -7.97 11.96
C HIS A 146 -8.18 -7.45 13.24
N PRO A 147 -7.58 -8.33 14.08
CA PRO A 147 -7.02 -7.93 15.38
C PRO A 147 -5.98 -6.80 15.28
N SER A 148 -5.06 -6.90 14.32
CA SER A 148 -4.01 -5.88 14.13
C SER A 148 -4.51 -4.54 13.59
N LEU A 149 -5.75 -4.43 13.12
CA LEU A 149 -6.33 -3.19 12.59
C LEU A 149 -7.28 -2.52 13.58
N THR A 150 -7.46 -3.08 14.79
CA THR A 150 -8.34 -2.53 15.82
C THR A 150 -8.01 -1.08 16.18
N PHE A 151 -6.73 -0.70 16.19
CA PHE A 151 -6.30 0.67 16.45
C PHE A 151 -6.83 1.68 15.40
N LEU A 152 -7.07 1.24 14.16
CA LEU A 152 -7.62 2.12 13.13
C LEU A 152 -9.05 2.53 13.46
N GLN A 153 -9.81 1.74 14.24
CA GLN A 153 -11.23 2.03 14.56
C GLN A 153 -11.45 3.41 15.16
N ALA A 154 -10.44 3.98 15.82
CA ALA A 154 -10.49 5.33 16.39
C ALA A 154 -10.42 6.47 15.35
N ALA A 155 -9.99 6.20 14.11
CA ALA A 155 -9.69 7.19 13.07
C ALA A 155 -10.45 6.90 11.74
N PRO A 156 -11.71 7.36 11.60
CA PRO A 156 -12.56 7.03 10.44
C PRO A 156 -12.01 7.52 9.09
N ASP A 157 -11.28 8.63 9.06
CA ASP A 157 -10.70 9.16 7.82
C ASP A 157 -9.61 8.24 7.26
N PHE A 158 -8.84 7.59 8.14
CA PHE A 158 -7.84 6.59 7.76
C PHE A 158 -8.46 5.29 7.23
N HIS A 159 -9.67 4.93 7.67
CA HIS A 159 -10.36 3.72 7.16
C HIS A 159 -10.60 3.82 5.66
N SER A 160 -11.23 4.91 5.24
CA SER A 160 -11.60 5.12 3.84
C SER A 160 -10.36 5.13 2.94
N ARG A 161 -9.24 5.67 3.45
CA ARG A 161 -7.94 5.68 2.77
C ARG A 161 -7.32 4.31 2.67
N TYR A 162 -7.25 3.57 3.78
CA TYR A 162 -6.75 2.19 3.78
C TYR A 162 -7.56 1.30 2.81
N VAL A 163 -8.89 1.34 2.88
CA VAL A 163 -9.78 0.60 1.97
C VAL A 163 -9.49 0.97 0.52
N THR A 164 -9.36 2.27 0.22
CA THR A 164 -9.08 2.74 -1.15
C THR A 164 -7.72 2.27 -1.64
N THR A 165 -6.70 2.25 -0.78
CA THR A 165 -5.35 1.77 -1.10
C THR A 165 -5.35 0.27 -1.37
N VAL A 166 -5.95 -0.54 -0.49
CA VAL A 166 -6.04 -1.99 -0.68
C VAL A 166 -6.79 -2.31 -1.98
N VAL A 167 -7.93 -1.67 -2.26
CA VAL A 167 -8.67 -1.85 -3.53
C VAL A 167 -7.82 -1.45 -4.74
N SER A 168 -7.08 -0.35 -4.65
CA SER A 168 -6.18 0.09 -5.73
C SER A 168 -5.07 -0.94 -5.98
N ARG A 169 -4.46 -1.49 -4.92
CA ARG A 169 -3.45 -2.57 -5.00
C ARG A 169 -4.02 -3.85 -5.60
N ILE A 170 -5.26 -4.24 -5.23
CA ILE A 170 -5.95 -5.40 -5.82
C ILE A 170 -6.06 -5.24 -7.34
N PHE A 171 -6.50 -4.08 -7.82
CA PHE A 171 -6.65 -3.82 -9.25
C PHE A 171 -5.30 -3.72 -9.97
N PHE A 172 -4.29 -3.09 -9.34
CA PHE A 172 -2.94 -3.00 -9.88
C PHE A 172 -2.35 -4.39 -10.21
N CYS A 173 -2.44 -5.32 -9.25
CA CYS A 173 -1.89 -6.67 -9.42
C CYS A 173 -2.81 -7.61 -10.23
N THR A 174 -4.14 -7.49 -10.09
CA THR A 174 -5.08 -8.49 -10.65
C THR A 174 -5.64 -8.10 -12.02
N ASN A 175 -5.94 -6.82 -12.27
CA ASN A 175 -6.62 -6.40 -13.51
C ASN A 175 -5.65 -6.22 -14.69
N THR A 176 -5.09 -7.34 -15.18
CA THR A 176 -4.20 -7.43 -16.34
C THR A 176 -4.70 -6.76 -17.62
N SER A 177 -6.00 -6.61 -17.79
CA SER A 177 -6.59 -6.01 -18.99
C SER A 177 -6.69 -4.48 -18.98
N TRP A 178 -6.36 -3.79 -17.87
CA TRP A 178 -6.61 -2.34 -17.68
C TRP A 178 -8.07 -1.94 -17.91
N SER A 179 -9.00 -2.88 -17.82
CA SER A 179 -10.41 -2.66 -18.15
C SER A 179 -11.21 -2.01 -17.02
N GLY A 180 -10.62 -1.90 -15.83
CA GLY A 180 -11.32 -1.52 -14.60
C GLY A 180 -12.33 -2.57 -14.14
N ARG A 181 -12.25 -3.79 -14.69
CA ARG A 181 -13.17 -4.90 -14.42
C ARG A 181 -12.38 -6.20 -14.24
N ILE A 182 -12.22 -6.66 -13.01
CA ILE A 182 -11.57 -7.95 -12.73
C ILE A 182 -12.49 -9.07 -13.19
N THR A 183 -12.09 -9.76 -14.25
CA THR A 183 -12.83 -10.91 -14.78
C THR A 183 -12.58 -12.17 -13.96
N LEU A 184 -13.45 -13.18 -14.09
CA LEU A 184 -13.19 -14.50 -13.51
C LEU A 184 -11.85 -15.12 -13.97
N GLY A 185 -11.40 -14.83 -15.19
CA GLY A 185 -10.14 -15.34 -15.69
C GLY A 185 -8.94 -14.70 -14.99
N GLU A 186 -9.01 -13.40 -14.72
CA GLU A 186 -7.99 -12.66 -13.98
C GLU A 186 -7.95 -13.07 -12.52
N LEU A 187 -9.11 -13.15 -11.86
CA LEU A 187 -9.21 -13.57 -10.46
C LEU A 187 -8.68 -15.00 -10.23
N ARG A 188 -8.87 -15.91 -11.19
CA ARG A 188 -8.33 -17.29 -11.11
C ARG A 188 -6.81 -17.37 -11.26
N ARG A 189 -6.19 -16.37 -11.91
CA ARG A 189 -4.74 -16.34 -12.15
C ARG A 189 -3.99 -15.50 -11.13
N SER A 190 -4.69 -14.73 -10.30
CA SER A 190 -4.09 -14.01 -9.19
C SER A 190 -4.07 -14.88 -7.93
N ASN A 191 -3.28 -14.45 -6.95
CA ASN A 191 -3.21 -15.00 -5.60
C ASN A 191 -4.20 -14.34 -4.63
N PHE A 192 -5.08 -13.43 -5.10
CA PHE A 192 -5.92 -12.62 -4.21
C PHE A 192 -6.80 -13.44 -3.26
N LEU A 193 -7.45 -14.50 -3.76
CA LEU A 193 -8.34 -15.31 -2.90
C LEU A 193 -7.58 -16.11 -1.85
N ASP A 194 -6.36 -16.55 -2.18
CA ASP A 194 -5.50 -17.28 -1.23
C ASP A 194 -4.97 -16.33 -0.16
N VAL A 195 -4.55 -15.11 -0.54
CA VAL A 195 -4.11 -14.07 0.40
C VAL A 195 -5.27 -13.57 1.27
N LEU A 196 -6.47 -13.38 0.73
CA LEU A 196 -7.66 -13.04 1.53
C LEU A 196 -7.99 -14.15 2.54
N ALA A 197 -7.74 -15.41 2.19
CA ALA A 197 -7.97 -16.54 3.08
C ALA A 197 -6.93 -16.60 4.21
N SER A 198 -5.67 -16.23 3.96
CA SER A 198 -4.61 -16.27 5.00
C SER A 198 -4.84 -15.28 6.14
N LEU A 199 -5.62 -14.21 5.92
CA LEU A 199 -5.95 -13.23 6.96
C LEU A 199 -6.64 -13.81 8.19
N GLU A 200 -7.29 -14.99 8.09
CA GLU A 200 -7.94 -15.60 9.26
C GLU A 200 -6.96 -16.33 10.19
N VAL A 201 -5.71 -16.49 9.75
CA VAL A 201 -4.64 -17.20 10.46
C VAL A 201 -3.50 -16.25 10.83
N GLU A 202 -3.17 -15.31 9.95
CA GLU A 202 -2.10 -14.36 10.19
C GLU A 202 -2.57 -13.21 11.07
N GLU A 203 -2.02 -13.10 12.28
CA GLU A 203 -2.42 -12.08 13.25
C GLU A 203 -1.80 -10.71 12.92
N ASP A 204 -0.60 -10.70 12.34
CA ASP A 204 0.08 -9.49 11.91
C ASP A 204 -0.15 -9.21 10.42
N ILE A 205 -1.04 -8.24 10.16
CA ILE A 205 -1.40 -7.81 8.80
C ILE A 205 -0.19 -7.32 7.98
N ASN A 206 0.90 -6.89 8.62
CA ASN A 206 2.09 -6.38 7.92
C ASN A 206 2.91 -7.50 7.28
N LEU A 207 2.84 -8.72 7.82
CA LEU A 207 3.41 -9.91 7.19
C LEU A 207 2.68 -10.29 5.89
N VAL A 208 1.44 -9.83 5.72
CA VAL A 208 0.64 -9.97 4.50
C VAL A 208 0.95 -8.83 3.53
N THR A 209 2.17 -8.84 3.00
CA THR A 209 2.70 -7.78 2.11
C THR A 209 1.86 -7.58 0.85
N HIS A 210 1.28 -8.66 0.31
CA HIS A 210 0.33 -8.59 -0.79
C HIS A 210 -1.00 -7.98 -0.35
N TYR A 211 -1.36 -6.85 -0.97
CA TYR A 211 -2.62 -6.12 -0.80
C TYR A 211 -2.84 -5.43 0.56
N PHE A 212 -2.64 -6.15 1.68
CA PHE A 212 -3.22 -5.77 2.98
C PHE A 212 -2.27 -5.11 3.99
N SER A 213 -0.94 -5.22 3.82
CA SER A 213 0.03 -4.58 4.74
C SER A 213 -0.33 -3.11 5.07
N TYR A 214 -0.40 -2.82 6.37
CA TYR A 214 -0.69 -1.48 6.88
C TYR A 214 0.53 -0.57 6.70
N GLU A 215 1.74 -1.07 6.90
CA GLU A 215 2.99 -0.31 6.65
C GLU A 215 3.04 0.23 5.22
N HIS A 216 2.70 -0.63 4.24
CA HIS A 216 2.64 -0.21 2.84
C HIS A 216 1.61 0.89 2.62
N PHE A 217 0.42 0.75 3.21
CA PHE A 217 -0.60 1.79 3.15
C PHE A 217 -0.09 3.11 3.73
N TYR A 218 0.53 3.05 4.91
CA TYR A 218 0.99 4.21 5.65
C TYR A 218 2.05 4.99 4.85
N VAL A 219 3.04 4.29 4.27
CA VAL A 219 4.03 4.91 3.37
C VAL A 219 3.36 5.63 2.19
N ILE A 220 2.41 4.96 1.51
CA ILE A 220 1.68 5.57 0.38
C ILE A 220 0.92 6.82 0.84
N TYR A 221 0.26 6.74 1.99
CA TYR A 221 -0.52 7.85 2.54
C TYR A 221 0.36 9.04 2.92
N CYS A 222 1.47 8.83 3.64
CA CYS A 222 2.40 9.90 4.00
C CYS A 222 2.99 10.56 2.76
N LYS A 223 3.41 9.78 1.75
CA LYS A 223 3.92 10.33 0.49
C LYS A 223 2.90 11.14 -0.28
N PHE A 224 1.62 10.77 -0.21
CA PHE A 224 0.55 11.59 -0.77
C PHE A 224 0.37 12.89 0.02
N TRP A 225 0.30 12.79 1.34
CA TRP A 225 0.07 13.90 2.26
C TRP A 225 1.18 14.95 2.20
N GLU A 226 2.44 14.54 2.03
CA GLU A 226 3.59 15.44 1.80
C GLU A 226 3.41 16.34 0.55
N LEU A 227 2.67 15.86 -0.46
CA LEU A 227 2.44 16.58 -1.71
C LEU A 227 1.16 17.42 -1.68
N ASP A 228 0.08 16.87 -1.12
CA ASP A 228 -1.26 17.49 -0.98
C ASP A 228 -1.28 18.55 0.15
N GLY A 229 -0.59 19.66 -0.08
CA GLY A 229 -0.38 20.70 0.94
C GLY A 229 -1.61 21.56 1.24
N ASP A 230 -2.61 21.61 0.36
CA ASP A 230 -3.90 22.25 0.59
C ASP A 230 -5.00 21.28 1.03
N HIS A 231 -4.66 19.99 1.15
CA HIS A 231 -5.50 18.92 1.69
C HIS A 231 -6.83 18.77 0.94
N ASP A 232 -6.82 19.01 -0.37
CA ASP A 232 -8.00 18.93 -1.24
C ASP A 232 -8.22 17.50 -1.79
N LEU A 233 -7.31 16.57 -1.44
CA LEU A 233 -7.32 15.17 -1.82
C LEU A 233 -7.06 14.93 -3.31
N THR A 234 -6.46 15.91 -3.96
CA THR A 234 -6.00 15.85 -5.34
C THR A 234 -4.57 16.34 -5.46
N ILE A 235 -3.84 15.83 -6.44
CA ILE A 235 -2.45 16.19 -6.71
C ILE A 235 -2.43 16.87 -8.08
N SER A 236 -1.90 18.09 -8.14
CA SER A 236 -1.64 18.78 -9.40
C SER A 236 -0.30 18.33 -10.01
N LYS A 237 -0.03 18.76 -11.25
CA LYS A 237 1.28 18.56 -11.89
C LYS A 237 2.42 19.17 -11.06
N ALA A 238 2.19 20.35 -10.48
CA ALA A 238 3.20 21.05 -9.68
C ALA A 238 3.48 20.33 -8.36
N ASP A 239 2.46 19.68 -7.79
CA ASP A 239 2.62 18.87 -6.59
C ASP A 239 3.42 17.61 -6.91
N LEU A 240 3.04 16.88 -7.96
CA LEU A 240 3.76 15.67 -8.37
C LEU A 240 5.22 15.97 -8.75
N ALA A 241 5.52 17.14 -9.32
CA ALA A 241 6.89 17.55 -9.63
C ALA A 241 7.78 17.62 -8.39
N ARG A 242 7.23 17.91 -7.20
CA ARG A 242 8.01 17.95 -5.96
C ARG A 242 8.37 16.55 -5.43
N HIS A 243 7.72 15.50 -5.92
CA HIS A 243 7.97 14.13 -5.48
C HIS A 243 9.44 13.72 -5.67
N ASN A 244 10.03 13.13 -4.63
CA ASN A 244 11.43 12.69 -4.59
C ASN A 244 12.42 13.77 -5.07
N ASN A 245 12.21 15.03 -4.66
CA ASN A 245 13.03 16.19 -5.01
C ASN A 245 13.17 16.40 -6.53
N TYR A 246 12.05 16.45 -7.24
CA TYR A 246 12.03 16.62 -8.69
C TYR A 246 12.75 15.49 -9.43
N ALA A 247 12.62 14.24 -8.96
CA ALA A 247 13.28 13.09 -9.59
C ALA A 247 12.81 12.87 -11.04
N ILE A 248 11.49 12.91 -11.26
CA ILE A 248 10.85 12.62 -12.54
C ILE A 248 10.83 13.86 -13.44
N SER A 249 11.11 13.68 -14.72
CA SER A 249 11.11 14.75 -15.74
C SER A 249 9.72 15.38 -15.92
N GLU A 250 9.67 16.66 -16.25
CA GLU A 250 8.41 17.40 -16.49
C GLU A 250 7.63 16.80 -17.67
N ARG A 251 8.32 16.39 -18.75
CA ARG A 251 7.65 15.72 -19.89
C ARG A 251 6.96 14.44 -19.44
N MET A 252 7.59 13.65 -18.56
CA MET A 252 6.96 12.44 -18.04
C MET A 252 5.77 12.75 -17.12
N ILE A 253 5.87 13.78 -16.28
CA ILE A 253 4.74 14.26 -15.47
C ILE A 253 3.57 14.66 -16.37
N ASP A 254 3.82 15.41 -17.44
CA ASP A 254 2.79 15.77 -18.41
C ASP A 254 2.09 14.53 -19.01
N ARG A 255 2.84 13.46 -19.27
CA ARG A 255 2.29 12.19 -19.78
C ARG A 255 1.41 11.49 -18.75
N ILE A 256 1.77 11.50 -17.48
CA ILE A 256 0.93 10.92 -16.41
C ILE A 256 -0.45 11.60 -16.39
N PHE A 257 -0.48 12.93 -16.53
CA PHE A 257 -1.72 13.72 -16.52
C PHE A 257 -2.45 13.79 -17.88
N SER A 258 -1.89 13.19 -18.94
CA SER A 258 -2.47 13.23 -20.29
C SER A 258 -3.64 12.27 -20.52
N GLY A 259 -3.96 11.42 -19.55
CA GLY A 259 -4.91 10.31 -19.72
C GLY A 259 -4.28 9.04 -20.31
N ALA A 260 -2.95 8.94 -20.36
CA ALA A 260 -2.25 7.71 -20.75
C ALA A 260 -2.51 6.55 -19.76
N VAL A 261 -2.59 6.88 -18.48
CA VAL A 261 -2.68 5.91 -17.36
C VAL A 261 -3.90 6.11 -16.46
N THR A 262 -4.56 7.26 -16.54
CA THR A 262 -5.73 7.64 -15.72
C THR A 262 -7.08 7.45 -16.43
N ARG A 263 -7.19 6.49 -17.37
CA ARG A 263 -8.42 6.31 -18.17
C ARG A 263 -9.58 5.78 -17.33
N GLY A 264 -10.63 6.58 -17.19
CA GLY A 264 -11.87 6.19 -16.51
C GLY A 264 -12.90 7.32 -16.47
N ALA A 265 -14.10 7.03 -15.96
CA ALA A 265 -15.16 8.04 -15.79
C ALA A 265 -14.80 9.14 -14.78
N SER A 266 -13.78 8.89 -13.94
CA SER A 266 -13.25 9.81 -12.94
C SER A 266 -12.11 10.69 -13.44
N PHE A 267 -11.66 10.54 -14.69
CA PHE A 267 -10.58 11.37 -15.23
C PHE A 267 -11.00 12.84 -15.23
N LYS A 268 -10.21 13.65 -14.53
CA LYS A 268 -10.28 15.10 -14.56
C LYS A 268 -8.93 15.63 -15.03
N GLU A 269 -8.96 16.39 -16.10
CA GLU A 269 -7.76 16.94 -16.70
C GLU A 269 -6.98 17.79 -15.67
N GLY A 270 -5.68 17.55 -15.56
CA GLY A 270 -4.78 18.31 -14.69
C GLY A 270 -4.79 17.92 -13.20
N THR A 271 -5.62 16.96 -12.79
CA THR A 271 -5.68 16.49 -11.38
C THR A 271 -5.50 14.98 -11.29
N MET A 272 -4.80 14.54 -10.24
CA MET A 272 -4.60 13.14 -9.89
C MET A 272 -5.33 12.85 -8.58
N SER A 273 -6.20 11.84 -8.56
CA SER A 273 -6.85 11.41 -7.31
C SER A 273 -5.90 10.59 -6.43
N TYR A 274 -6.24 10.40 -5.15
CA TYR A 274 -5.50 9.50 -4.28
C TYR A 274 -5.33 8.08 -4.86
N SER A 275 -6.37 7.51 -5.48
CA SER A 275 -6.26 6.19 -6.12
C SER A 275 -5.31 6.19 -7.32
N ASP A 276 -5.26 7.28 -8.09
CA ASP A 276 -4.32 7.41 -9.20
C ASP A 276 -2.89 7.56 -8.68
N PHE A 277 -2.70 8.27 -7.55
CA PHE A 277 -1.41 8.39 -6.88
C PHE A 277 -0.90 7.05 -6.35
N VAL A 278 -1.77 6.21 -5.77
CA VAL A 278 -1.39 4.84 -5.37
C VAL A 278 -0.80 4.08 -6.56
N TRP A 279 -1.43 4.16 -7.73
CA TRP A 279 -0.92 3.52 -8.96
C TRP A 279 0.41 4.11 -9.43
N PHE A 280 0.54 5.44 -9.39
CA PHE A 280 1.78 6.13 -9.71
C PHE A 280 2.93 5.65 -8.83
N LEU A 281 2.75 5.67 -7.50
CA LEU A 281 3.81 5.35 -6.55
C LEU A 281 4.25 3.88 -6.64
N LEU A 282 3.28 2.95 -6.77
CA LEU A 282 3.60 1.53 -7.03
C LEU A 282 4.37 1.34 -8.34
N ALA A 283 4.04 2.10 -9.39
CA ALA A 283 4.73 2.01 -10.67
C ALA A 283 6.12 2.64 -10.64
N GLU A 284 6.31 3.72 -9.88
CA GLU A 284 7.56 4.46 -9.75
C GLU A 284 8.61 3.63 -8.99
N GLU A 285 8.21 3.03 -7.87
CA GLU A 285 9.13 2.38 -6.94
C GLU A 285 9.48 0.95 -7.38
N ASP A 286 8.57 0.23 -8.04
CA ASP A 286 8.85 -1.09 -8.65
C ASP A 286 8.62 -1.07 -10.17
N LYS A 287 9.64 -0.65 -10.92
CA LYS A 287 9.63 -0.66 -12.40
C LYS A 287 9.89 -2.04 -13.02
N ARG A 288 10.05 -3.11 -12.21
CA ARG A 288 10.14 -4.50 -12.68
C ARG A 288 8.76 -5.15 -12.75
N HIS A 289 7.84 -4.74 -11.90
CA HIS A 289 6.50 -5.31 -11.89
C HIS A 289 5.80 -5.15 -13.26
N PRO A 290 5.17 -6.22 -13.81
CA PRO A 290 4.60 -6.18 -15.16
C PRO A 290 3.58 -5.06 -15.40
N ARG A 291 2.85 -4.63 -14.36
CA ARG A 291 1.93 -3.48 -14.45
C ARG A 291 2.67 -2.16 -14.57
N SER A 292 3.78 -1.99 -13.87
CA SER A 292 4.60 -0.78 -13.92
C SER A 292 5.24 -0.61 -15.29
N ILE A 293 5.70 -1.71 -15.90
CA ILE A 293 6.20 -1.70 -17.28
C ILE A 293 5.10 -1.23 -18.24
N GLU A 294 3.87 -1.72 -18.08
CA GLU A 294 2.72 -1.25 -18.87
C GLU A 294 2.38 0.23 -18.62
N TYR A 295 2.47 0.68 -17.36
CA TYR A 295 2.22 2.06 -16.94
C TYR A 295 3.19 3.02 -17.65
N TRP A 296 4.49 2.78 -17.53
CA TRP A 296 5.52 3.64 -18.12
C TRP A 296 5.56 3.53 -19.64
N PHE A 297 5.35 2.34 -20.21
CA PHE A 297 5.25 2.18 -21.65
C PHE A 297 4.11 3.03 -22.22
N ARG A 298 2.92 3.03 -21.59
CA ARG A 298 1.79 3.88 -22.01
C ARG A 298 2.10 5.37 -21.93
N CYS A 299 2.90 5.79 -20.96
CA CYS A 299 3.33 7.18 -20.85
C CYS A 299 4.37 7.52 -21.94
N MET A 300 5.29 6.62 -22.26
CA MET A 300 6.33 6.85 -23.27
C MET A 300 5.82 6.75 -24.71
N ASP A 301 4.82 5.91 -24.97
CA ASP A 301 4.14 5.77 -26.25
C ASP A 301 3.26 7.01 -26.48
N LEU A 302 3.80 7.99 -27.21
CA LEU A 302 3.20 9.32 -27.40
C LEU A 302 2.03 9.25 -28.36
N ASP A 303 2.15 8.46 -29.42
CA ASP A 303 1.13 8.34 -30.47
C ASP A 303 0.16 7.17 -30.26
N GLY A 304 0.47 6.25 -29.34
CA GLY A 304 -0.38 5.13 -28.96
C GLY A 304 -0.36 3.98 -29.97
N ASP A 305 0.67 3.89 -30.82
CA ASP A 305 0.78 2.85 -31.85
C ASP A 305 1.27 1.49 -31.29
N GLY A 306 1.68 1.45 -30.02
CA GLY A 306 2.16 0.26 -29.32
C GLY A 306 3.65 -0.03 -29.53
N LEU A 307 4.42 0.95 -29.99
CA LEU A 307 5.86 0.89 -30.21
C LEU A 307 6.52 2.14 -29.60
N LEU A 308 7.75 2.00 -29.09
CA LEU A 308 8.61 3.16 -28.82
C LEU A 308 9.57 3.32 -29.99
N SER A 309 9.40 4.41 -30.71
CA SER A 309 10.24 4.87 -31.80
C SER A 309 11.43 5.68 -31.29
N LEU A 310 12.48 5.81 -32.11
CA LEU A 310 13.63 6.66 -31.77
C LEU A 310 13.24 8.12 -31.48
N TYR A 311 12.20 8.63 -32.15
CA TYR A 311 11.68 9.98 -31.91
C TYR A 311 11.15 10.15 -30.48
N GLU A 312 10.41 9.17 -29.97
CA GLU A 312 9.87 9.24 -28.60
C GLU A 312 10.98 9.09 -27.56
N LEU A 313 11.96 8.22 -27.82
CA LEU A 313 13.14 8.08 -26.96
C LEU A 313 13.96 9.38 -26.91
N GLU A 314 14.22 10.00 -28.06
CA GLU A 314 14.89 11.30 -28.15
C GLU A 314 14.09 12.40 -27.42
N TYR A 315 12.76 12.38 -27.56
CA TYR A 315 11.88 13.31 -26.86
C TYR A 315 12.08 13.22 -25.34
N PHE A 316 12.09 12.06 -24.71
CA PHE A 316 12.34 12.02 -23.26
C PHE A 316 13.82 12.29 -22.92
N TYR A 317 14.76 11.73 -23.68
CA TYR A 317 16.18 11.83 -23.39
C TYR A 317 16.72 13.27 -23.48
N SER A 318 16.21 14.08 -24.41
CA SER A 318 16.65 15.48 -24.55
C SER A 318 16.44 16.31 -23.29
N GLU A 319 15.40 16.02 -22.51
CA GLU A 319 15.19 16.67 -21.21
C GLU A 319 16.16 16.12 -20.16
N GLN A 320 16.39 14.81 -20.12
CA GLN A 320 17.36 14.20 -19.21
C GLN A 320 18.78 14.71 -19.44
N SER A 321 19.18 14.87 -20.70
CA SER A 321 20.47 15.46 -21.08
C SER A 321 20.61 16.88 -20.54
N ALA A 322 19.59 17.72 -20.71
CA ALA A 322 19.60 19.09 -20.19
C ALA A 322 19.69 19.12 -18.65
N ARG A 323 18.96 18.23 -17.96
CA ARG A 323 19.01 18.11 -16.49
C ARG A 323 20.38 17.66 -15.98
N MET A 324 21.08 16.77 -16.70
CA MET A 324 22.46 16.40 -16.38
C MET A 324 23.42 17.58 -16.55
N GLU A 325 23.30 18.32 -17.65
CA GLU A 325 24.11 19.52 -17.92
C GLU A 325 23.94 20.58 -16.82
N GLU A 326 22.71 20.80 -16.34
CA GLU A 326 22.41 21.72 -15.22
C GLU A 326 23.09 21.30 -13.91
N MET A 327 23.27 19.99 -13.70
CA MET A 327 24.02 19.44 -12.56
C MET A 327 25.54 19.42 -12.79
N GLY A 328 26.03 19.86 -13.95
CA GLY A 328 27.45 19.83 -14.32
C GLY A 328 27.96 18.44 -14.69
N ILE A 329 27.06 17.51 -15.03
CA ILE A 329 27.38 16.16 -15.48
C ILE A 329 27.36 16.17 -17.02
N GLU A 330 28.42 15.65 -17.65
CA GLU A 330 28.47 15.50 -19.11
C GLU A 330 27.55 14.33 -19.53
N PRO A 331 26.44 14.59 -20.25
CA PRO A 331 25.52 13.52 -20.64
C PRO A 331 26.11 12.68 -21.79
N PRO A 332 25.81 11.37 -21.85
CA PRO A 332 26.10 10.56 -23.03
C PRO A 332 25.43 11.15 -24.27
N THR A 333 26.05 10.94 -25.44
CA THR A 333 25.39 11.33 -26.69
C THR A 333 24.10 10.52 -26.89
N LEU A 334 23.13 11.10 -27.61
CA LEU A 334 21.90 10.37 -27.93
C LEU A 334 22.19 9.04 -28.66
N GLU A 335 23.19 9.02 -29.56
CA GLU A 335 23.57 7.81 -30.30
C GLU A 335 24.08 6.71 -29.37
N ASP A 336 24.97 7.05 -28.43
CA ASP A 336 25.50 6.09 -27.46
C ASP A 336 24.41 5.58 -26.51
N CYS A 337 23.56 6.48 -26.02
CA CYS A 337 22.42 6.13 -25.16
C CYS A 337 21.45 5.18 -25.87
N LEU A 338 21.08 5.49 -27.12
CA LEU A 338 20.19 4.63 -27.91
C LEU A 338 20.83 3.26 -28.18
N CYS A 339 22.12 3.20 -28.51
CA CYS A 339 22.84 1.93 -28.69
C CYS A 339 22.80 1.09 -27.41
N GLN A 340 23.14 1.67 -26.26
CA GLN A 340 23.10 1.00 -24.97
C GLN A 340 21.68 0.49 -24.64
N CYS A 341 20.66 1.30 -24.89
CA CYS A 341 19.27 0.92 -24.65
C CYS A 341 18.82 -0.23 -25.58
N LEU A 342 19.17 -0.19 -26.86
CA LEU A 342 18.81 -1.24 -27.83
C LEU A 342 19.53 -2.55 -27.51
N ASP A 343 20.80 -2.50 -27.08
CA ASP A 343 21.56 -3.68 -26.66
C ASP A 343 21.03 -4.30 -25.36
N MET A 344 20.52 -3.45 -24.46
CA MET A 344 19.89 -3.85 -23.20
C MET A 344 18.53 -4.51 -23.44
N VAL A 345 17.67 -3.91 -24.26
CA VAL A 345 16.30 -4.38 -24.51
C VAL A 345 16.26 -5.53 -25.51
N ARG A 346 17.18 -5.53 -26.49
CA ARG A 346 17.24 -6.48 -27.62
C ARG A 346 15.88 -6.65 -28.31
N PRO A 347 15.32 -5.56 -28.87
CA PRO A 347 13.98 -5.60 -29.43
C PRO A 347 13.89 -6.59 -30.61
N ALA A 348 12.72 -7.21 -30.76
CA ALA A 348 12.49 -8.14 -31.86
C ALA A 348 12.40 -7.43 -33.23
N LEU A 349 12.04 -6.14 -33.21
CA LEU A 349 12.07 -5.27 -34.38
C LEU A 349 13.27 -4.34 -34.28
N VAL A 350 13.97 -4.17 -35.40
CA VAL A 350 15.08 -3.22 -35.51
C VAL A 350 14.56 -1.81 -35.20
N ASP A 351 15.25 -1.12 -34.29
CA ASP A 351 15.02 0.27 -33.87
C ASP A 351 13.60 0.58 -33.36
N LYS A 352 12.83 -0.43 -32.94
CA LYS A 352 11.48 -0.27 -32.40
C LYS A 352 11.23 -1.18 -31.22
N ILE A 353 10.94 -0.60 -30.06
CA ILE A 353 10.76 -1.35 -28.82
C ILE A 353 9.27 -1.61 -28.59
N ARG A 354 8.87 -2.88 -28.47
CA ARG A 354 7.51 -3.25 -28.05
C ARG A 354 7.45 -3.38 -26.53
N LEU A 355 6.25 -3.22 -25.96
CA LEU A 355 5.98 -3.57 -24.56
C LEU A 355 6.44 -4.99 -24.21
N SER A 356 6.27 -5.95 -25.13
CA SER A 356 6.70 -7.33 -24.94
C SER A 356 8.21 -7.49 -24.82
N ASP A 357 8.99 -6.56 -25.37
CA ASP A 357 10.46 -6.61 -25.34
C ASP A 357 10.94 -6.13 -23.97
N LEU A 358 10.40 -5.03 -23.45
CA LEU A 358 10.68 -4.55 -22.09
C LEU A 358 10.27 -5.54 -21.00
N LYS A 359 9.15 -6.25 -21.19
CA LYS A 359 8.75 -7.32 -20.25
C LYS A 359 9.68 -8.54 -20.26
N LYS A 360 10.51 -8.71 -21.29
CA LYS A 360 11.42 -9.86 -21.42
C LYS A 360 12.86 -9.53 -21.05
N CYS A 361 13.28 -8.26 -21.11
CA CYS A 361 14.68 -7.89 -20.93
C CYS A 361 15.15 -7.95 -19.46
N ASN A 362 14.23 -7.95 -18.49
CA ASN A 362 14.50 -7.89 -17.04
C ASN A 362 15.30 -6.65 -16.57
N LEU A 363 15.55 -5.70 -17.46
CA LEU A 363 16.30 -4.46 -17.23
C LEU A 363 15.41 -3.23 -17.46
N SER A 364 14.09 -3.39 -17.36
CA SER A 364 13.12 -2.31 -17.53
C SER A 364 13.33 -1.13 -16.56
N PRO A 365 13.75 -1.31 -15.28
CA PRO A 365 14.01 -0.17 -14.40
C PRO A 365 15.10 0.74 -14.96
N ILE A 366 16.22 0.17 -15.38
CA ILE A 366 17.36 0.92 -15.93
C ILE A 366 16.91 1.66 -17.19
N PHE A 367 16.25 0.96 -18.12
CA PHE A 367 15.71 1.56 -19.34
C PHE A 367 14.83 2.78 -19.03
N PHE A 368 13.86 2.64 -18.13
CA PHE A 368 12.95 3.72 -17.80
C PHE A 368 13.64 4.89 -17.08
N ASP A 369 14.50 4.59 -16.11
CA ASP A 369 15.18 5.62 -15.33
C ASP A 369 16.10 6.47 -16.23
N THR A 370 16.77 5.88 -17.24
CA THR A 370 17.55 6.60 -18.26
C THR A 370 16.75 7.71 -18.95
N PHE A 371 15.47 7.48 -19.24
CA PHE A 371 14.67 8.44 -20.01
C PHE A 371 13.92 9.45 -19.16
N PHE A 372 13.70 9.23 -17.86
CA PHE A 372 12.87 10.18 -17.09
C PHE A 372 13.12 10.25 -15.59
N ASN A 373 14.00 9.44 -14.98
CA ASN A 373 14.27 9.49 -13.54
C ASN A 373 15.76 9.67 -13.28
N LEU A 374 16.18 10.92 -13.15
CA LEU A 374 17.59 11.28 -13.08
C LEU A 374 18.31 10.72 -11.84
N PRO A 375 17.78 10.83 -10.60
CA PRO A 375 18.45 10.28 -9.43
C PRO A 375 18.64 8.76 -9.51
N LYS A 376 17.61 7.99 -9.90
CA LYS A 376 17.72 6.53 -10.04
C LYS A 376 18.64 6.14 -11.20
N TYR A 377 18.66 6.89 -12.30
CA TYR A 377 19.64 6.69 -13.39
C TYR A 377 21.08 6.83 -12.90
N LEU A 378 21.41 7.91 -12.18
CA LEU A 378 22.76 8.13 -11.66
C LEU A 378 23.19 7.05 -10.67
N GLN A 379 22.25 6.50 -9.88
CA GLN A 379 22.52 5.37 -9.01
C GLN A 379 22.88 4.10 -9.80
N HIS A 380 22.19 3.82 -10.91
CA HIS A 380 22.51 2.67 -11.77
C HIS A 380 23.90 2.80 -12.41
N GLU A 381 24.28 4.00 -12.87
CA GLU A 381 25.59 4.26 -13.46
C GLU A 381 26.75 4.12 -12.46
N GLN A 382 26.51 4.41 -11.19
CA GLN A 382 27.50 4.25 -10.11
C GLN A 382 27.58 2.81 -9.58
N ARG A 383 26.62 1.95 -9.92
CA ARG A 383 26.51 0.61 -9.38
C ARG A 383 27.55 -0.32 -10.00
N ASP A 384 28.19 -1.15 -9.17
CA ASP A 384 29.20 -2.11 -9.63
C ASP A 384 28.56 -3.12 -10.62
N PRO A 385 29.16 -3.39 -11.80
CA PRO A 385 28.65 -4.36 -12.77
C PRO A 385 28.35 -5.76 -12.21
N PHE A 386 29.02 -6.16 -11.11
CA PHE A 386 28.85 -7.44 -10.42
C PHE A 386 27.78 -7.42 -9.32
N SER A 387 27.20 -6.26 -8.99
CA SER A 387 26.16 -6.13 -7.95
C SER A 387 24.97 -7.03 -8.22
N ASN A 388 24.51 -7.09 -9.48
CA ASN A 388 23.37 -7.93 -9.86
C ASN A 388 23.62 -9.43 -9.65
N LEU A 389 24.88 -9.88 -9.77
CA LEU A 389 25.23 -11.28 -9.47
C LEU A 389 25.16 -11.54 -7.97
N ARG A 390 25.63 -10.60 -7.14
CA ARG A 390 25.54 -10.70 -5.68
C ARG A 390 24.09 -10.67 -5.22
N ASP A 391 23.27 -9.77 -5.75
CA ASP A 391 21.84 -9.71 -5.42
C ASP A 391 21.11 -11.05 -5.68
N ILE A 392 21.48 -11.74 -6.77
CA ILE A 392 20.95 -13.07 -7.10
C ILE A 392 21.50 -14.13 -6.15
N GLU A 393 22.80 -14.11 -5.84
CA GLU A 393 23.44 -15.07 -4.92
C GLU A 393 22.97 -14.91 -3.47
N GLU A 394 22.64 -13.69 -3.06
CA GLU A 394 22.15 -13.33 -1.72
C GLU A 394 20.62 -13.44 -1.58
N GLY A 395 19.90 -13.83 -2.64
CA GLY A 395 18.45 -13.96 -2.62
C GLY A 395 17.70 -12.63 -2.52
N LEU A 396 18.36 -11.49 -2.71
CA LEU A 396 17.76 -10.15 -2.67
C LEU A 396 16.74 -9.93 -3.80
N THR A 397 16.72 -10.81 -4.81
CA THR A 397 15.70 -10.83 -5.87
C THR A 397 14.39 -11.51 -5.47
N GLU A 398 14.30 -12.15 -4.29
CA GLU A 398 13.07 -12.80 -3.82
C GLU A 398 12.05 -11.81 -3.27
N VAL A 399 12.51 -10.67 -2.75
CA VAL A 399 11.67 -9.56 -2.26
C VAL A 399 11.45 -8.57 -3.41
N SER A 400 10.21 -8.10 -3.59
CA SER A 400 9.93 -7.11 -4.62
C SER A 400 10.58 -5.76 -4.31
N ASP A 401 10.89 -4.98 -5.34
CA ASP A 401 11.46 -3.64 -5.14
C ASP A 401 10.48 -2.74 -4.34
N TRP A 402 9.16 -2.94 -4.50
CA TRP A 402 8.14 -2.27 -3.71
C TRP A 402 8.21 -2.64 -2.22
N ASP A 403 8.28 -3.93 -1.89
CA ASP A 403 8.28 -4.37 -0.49
C ASP A 403 9.54 -3.86 0.24
N ARG A 404 10.70 -3.88 -0.44
CA ARG A 404 11.94 -3.30 0.07
C ARG A 404 11.80 -1.80 0.33
N TYR A 405 11.35 -1.06 -0.67
CA TYR A 405 11.13 0.38 -0.54
C TYR A 405 10.17 0.72 0.59
N ALA A 406 9.03 0.03 0.67
CA ALA A 406 8.00 0.31 1.66
C ALA A 406 8.52 0.03 3.09
N SER A 407 9.27 -1.05 3.29
CA SER A 407 9.90 -1.34 4.59
C SER A 407 10.90 -0.24 4.98
N GLU A 408 11.83 0.12 4.10
CA GLU A 408 12.83 1.16 4.37
C GLU A 408 12.19 2.54 4.61
N ALA A 409 11.20 2.92 3.79
CA ALA A 409 10.49 4.19 3.92
C ALA A 409 9.67 4.25 5.21
N TYR A 410 9.03 3.14 5.59
CA TYR A 410 8.29 3.04 6.84
C TYR A 410 9.20 3.23 8.06
N GLU A 411 10.36 2.55 8.08
CA GLU A 411 11.37 2.71 9.14
C GLU A 411 11.84 4.16 9.26
N MET A 412 12.12 4.82 8.13
CA MET A 412 12.52 6.23 8.12
C MET A 412 11.43 7.16 8.65
N LEU A 413 10.16 6.95 8.26
CA LEU A 413 9.04 7.75 8.74
C LEU A 413 8.88 7.63 10.27
N ILE A 414 8.90 6.41 10.80
CA ILE A 414 8.82 6.17 12.25
C ILE A 414 10.04 6.77 12.98
N ALA A 415 11.24 6.68 12.40
CA ALA A 415 12.44 7.27 12.97
C ALA A 415 12.34 8.80 13.03
N SER A 416 11.77 9.43 12.00
CA SER A 416 11.57 10.88 11.94
C SER A 416 10.52 11.38 12.94
N GLU A 417 9.43 10.63 13.14
CA GLU A 417 8.39 10.95 14.15
C GLU A 417 8.89 10.73 15.59
N GLY A 418 9.72 9.69 15.80
CA GLY A 418 10.33 9.43 17.10
C GLY A 418 11.49 10.37 17.47
N GLY A 419 12.01 11.14 16.51
CA GLY A 419 13.20 11.98 16.63
C GLY A 419 12.95 13.43 17.04
N GLY A 420 11.70 13.83 17.28
CA GLY A 420 11.34 15.19 17.75
C GLY A 420 11.83 15.56 19.15
N GLY A 421 12.60 14.69 19.83
CA GLY A 421 13.14 14.91 21.17
C GLY A 421 14.51 14.27 21.37
N GLY A 422 15.54 14.75 20.67
CA GLY A 422 16.91 14.31 20.92
C GLY A 422 17.88 14.89 19.92
N GLY A 423 18.66 15.89 20.35
CA GLY A 423 19.52 16.72 19.51
C GLY A 423 20.58 15.98 18.70
N GLY A 424 21.06 16.69 17.67
CA GLY A 424 22.13 16.24 16.80
C GLY A 424 23.48 16.04 17.50
N SER A 425 24.14 14.97 17.08
CA SER A 425 25.59 14.72 16.93
C SER A 425 25.70 13.20 16.91
N GLY A 426 26.09 12.53 15.84
CA GLY A 426 27.30 12.79 15.07
C GLY A 426 28.46 12.06 15.75
N GLY A 427 28.91 10.95 15.14
CA GLY A 427 30.22 10.34 15.40
C GLY A 427 30.18 9.03 16.17
N GLY A 428 30.59 7.95 15.50
CA GLY A 428 31.01 6.72 16.15
C GLY A 428 32.44 6.81 16.69
N ALA A 429 32.90 5.66 17.23
CA ALA A 429 34.23 5.37 17.78
C ALA A 429 34.56 6.14 19.08
N GLU A 430 35.16 5.58 20.13
CA GLU A 430 35.97 4.37 20.31
C GLU A 430 36.03 4.09 21.83
N ASP A 431 36.26 2.83 22.20
CA ASP A 431 36.76 2.44 23.52
C ASP A 431 38.09 3.15 23.80
N ASP A 432 38.28 3.68 25.01
CA ASP A 432 39.55 3.53 25.74
C ASP A 432 39.36 3.91 27.22
N ASP A 433 39.68 2.94 28.07
CA ASP A 433 40.00 3.10 29.49
C ASP A 433 41.25 3.99 29.64
N GLU A 434 41.30 4.85 30.65
CA GLU A 434 42.41 4.89 31.62
C GLU A 434 42.14 5.89 32.76
N GLU A 435 42.62 5.49 33.94
CA GLU A 435 42.46 6.11 35.25
C GLU A 435 43.45 7.28 35.47
N ASP A 436 43.18 8.01 36.57
CA ASP A 436 44.13 8.67 37.48
C ASP A 436 44.48 10.18 37.39
N GLU A 437 44.18 10.81 38.54
CA GLU A 437 44.98 11.73 39.37
C GLU A 437 45.14 13.23 39.00
N ASP A 438 44.45 14.05 39.81
CA ASP A 438 44.94 15.15 40.67
C ASP A 438 45.96 16.22 40.20
N ASP A 439 45.61 17.44 40.66
CA ASP A 439 46.45 18.57 41.10
C ASP A 439 46.96 19.68 40.14
N GLU A 440 46.43 20.88 40.47
CA GLU A 440 47.12 22.15 40.73
C GLU A 440 48.10 22.81 39.71
N GLU A 441 47.63 23.96 39.23
CA GLU A 441 48.22 25.30 39.39
C GLU A 441 49.33 25.84 38.43
N VAL A 442 49.17 27.15 38.17
CA VAL A 442 50.10 28.25 37.79
C VAL A 442 50.70 28.41 36.37
N ALA A 443 50.27 29.56 35.79
CA ALA A 443 51.07 30.71 35.34
C ALA A 443 51.57 30.84 33.87
N ALA A 444 50.89 31.78 33.18
CA ALA A 444 51.44 33.03 32.59
C ALA A 444 52.26 33.05 31.26
N SER A 445 51.62 33.61 30.22
CA SER A 445 52.06 34.73 29.32
C SER A 445 53.28 34.57 28.38
N PRO A 446 53.55 35.48 27.40
CA PRO A 446 52.72 36.55 26.78
C PRO A 446 52.85 36.73 25.23
N GLY A 447 51.98 37.57 24.66
CA GLY A 447 52.25 38.52 23.54
C GLY A 447 52.25 37.96 22.09
N ALA A 448 51.83 38.68 21.04
CA ALA A 448 51.59 40.11 20.88
C ALA A 448 50.80 40.44 19.58
N ALA A 449 50.10 41.58 19.64
CA ALA A 449 49.99 42.65 18.63
C ALA A 449 48.96 42.62 17.48
N THR A 450 48.02 43.59 17.61
CA THR A 450 47.50 44.58 16.62
C THR A 450 46.55 44.08 15.51
N SER A 451 45.40 44.70 15.18
CA SER A 451 44.95 46.10 15.29
C SER A 451 43.43 46.27 15.07
N ALA A 452 42.91 47.40 15.58
CA ALA A 452 41.82 48.26 15.06
C ALA A 452 40.32 47.90 15.26
N ASN A 453 39.74 48.60 16.25
CA ASN A 453 38.45 49.33 16.29
C ASN A 453 37.35 49.03 15.24
N THR A 454 36.11 48.78 15.69
CA THR A 454 35.08 49.83 15.87
C THR A 454 33.78 49.28 16.50
N ASP A 455 33.12 50.18 17.24
CA ASP A 455 31.87 50.11 17.99
C ASP A 455 30.69 49.31 17.39
N SER A 456 29.91 48.62 18.24
CA SER A 456 28.64 49.18 18.75
C SER A 456 27.83 48.19 19.60
N ALA A 457 27.38 48.72 20.75
CA ALA A 457 26.22 48.40 21.59
C ALA A 457 25.07 47.60 20.90
N ALA A 458 24.20 46.82 21.56
CA ALA A 458 23.78 46.78 22.96
C ALA A 458 22.65 45.73 23.12
N VAL A 459 22.42 45.32 24.38
CA VAL A 459 21.13 44.94 25.01
C VAL A 459 20.62 43.50 24.81
N SER A 460 20.83 42.71 25.87
CA SER A 460 19.98 41.59 26.33
C SER A 460 18.57 42.08 26.71
N PRO A 461 17.56 41.21 26.86
CA PRO A 461 17.44 40.54 28.17
C PRO A 461 16.97 39.08 28.13
N GLU A 462 17.35 38.43 29.23
CA GLU A 462 16.93 37.13 29.76
C GLU A 462 15.42 36.90 29.75
N LYS A 463 15.01 35.62 29.74
CA LYS A 463 14.14 35.08 30.79
C LYS A 463 14.04 33.55 30.83
N THR A 464 14.48 33.04 31.99
CA THR A 464 13.84 32.01 32.84
C THR A 464 13.56 30.61 32.29
N VAL A 465 14.37 29.69 32.82
CA VAL A 465 14.15 28.23 32.95
C VAL A 465 13.02 27.94 33.93
N THR A 466 12.17 26.97 33.60
CA THR A 466 11.40 26.21 34.60
C THR A 466 11.41 24.74 34.21
N THR A 467 12.03 23.93 35.06
CA THR A 467 12.11 22.46 35.05
C THR A 467 10.79 21.84 35.49
N VAL A 468 10.32 20.80 34.80
CA VAL A 468 9.37 19.81 35.36
C VAL A 468 9.78 18.42 34.89
N GLU A 469 9.72 17.50 35.85
CA GLU A 469 10.23 16.12 35.88
C GLU A 469 9.56 15.17 34.88
N THR A 470 10.34 14.22 34.37
CA THR A 470 9.91 13.08 33.55
C THR A 470 9.75 11.81 34.39
N PRO A 471 8.75 10.95 34.10
CA PRO A 471 8.80 9.54 34.46
C PRO A 471 9.18 8.68 33.25
N SER A 472 10.19 7.84 33.43
CA SER A 472 10.59 6.76 32.54
C SER A 472 9.54 5.65 32.50
N PHE A 473 9.22 5.11 31.32
CA PHE A 473 8.64 3.77 31.23
C PHE A 473 9.18 2.99 30.02
N SER A 474 9.71 1.81 30.32
CA SER A 474 10.18 0.78 29.41
C SER A 474 9.03 -0.16 29.05
N GLY A 475 8.76 -0.34 27.76
CA GLY A 475 7.85 -1.36 27.24
C GLY A 475 7.84 -1.29 25.72
N LYS A 476 8.29 -2.36 25.05
CA LYS A 476 8.31 -2.49 23.59
C LYS A 476 7.02 -3.13 23.08
N ASP A 477 6.63 -2.66 21.90
CA ASP A 477 5.79 -3.26 20.86
C ASP A 477 4.25 -3.20 21.01
N SER A 478 3.62 -2.82 19.88
CA SER A 478 2.21 -2.47 19.62
C SER A 478 1.74 -1.03 19.90
N SER A 479 2.37 -0.28 20.81
CA SER A 479 1.92 1.10 21.13
C SER A 479 2.39 2.17 20.12
N ARG A 480 3.39 1.86 19.29
CA ARG A 480 4.04 2.86 18.41
C ARG A 480 3.16 3.25 17.21
N SER A 481 2.41 2.30 16.65
CA SER A 481 1.51 2.56 15.51
C SER A 481 0.27 3.38 15.88
N THR A 482 -0.20 3.29 17.14
CA THR A 482 -1.33 4.08 17.65
C THR A 482 -0.95 5.55 17.85
N VAL A 483 0.28 5.83 18.31
CA VAL A 483 0.80 7.19 18.49
C VAL A 483 0.94 7.89 17.12
N THR A 484 1.43 7.19 16.11
CA THR A 484 1.63 7.72 14.75
C THR A 484 0.32 8.17 14.06
N ALA A 485 -0.77 7.40 14.18
CA ALA A 485 -2.07 7.82 13.64
C ALA A 485 -2.66 9.05 14.37
N GLN A 486 -2.48 9.11 15.69
CA GLN A 486 -2.94 10.24 16.52
C GLN A 486 -2.10 11.51 16.32
N SER A 487 -0.79 11.40 16.07
CA SER A 487 0.08 12.56 15.82
C SER A 487 -0.26 13.28 14.52
N ILE A 488 -0.66 12.56 13.47
CA ILE A 488 -1.15 13.17 12.22
C ILE A 488 -2.51 13.84 12.47
N GLU A 489 -3.41 13.22 13.27
CA GLU A 489 -4.68 13.86 13.64
C GLU A 489 -4.47 15.16 14.47
N GLU A 490 -3.50 15.21 15.38
CA GLU A 490 -3.19 16.44 16.14
C GLU A 490 -2.65 17.59 15.27
N GLU A 491 -1.96 17.29 14.17
CA GLU A 491 -1.60 18.30 13.16
C GLU A 491 -2.82 18.76 12.34
N THR A 492 -3.72 17.85 11.97
CA THR A 492 -4.96 18.21 11.24
C THR A 492 -5.96 19.02 12.08
N GLY A 493 -5.98 18.84 13.41
CA GLY A 493 -6.88 19.54 14.32
C GLY A 493 -6.54 21.01 14.57
N LYS A 494 -5.32 21.46 14.22
CA LYS A 494 -4.87 22.86 14.40
C LYS A 494 -5.02 23.73 13.15
N GLY A 495 -5.40 23.15 12.01
CA GLY A 495 -5.60 23.87 10.74
C GLY A 495 -7.02 24.41 10.50
N ALA A 496 -7.98 24.09 11.36
CA ALA A 496 -9.38 24.54 11.24
C ALA A 496 -9.77 25.45 12.41
N SER A 497 -9.33 26.72 12.37
CA SER A 497 -9.96 27.84 13.08
C SER A 497 -9.71 29.16 12.38
#